data_AF-A0A0F8Y0P6-F1
#
_entry.id   AF-A0A0F8Y0P6-F1
#
_cell.length_a   1.000
_cell.length_b   1.000
_cell.length_c   1.000
_cell.angle_alpha   90.00
_cell.angle_beta   90.00
_cell.angle_gamma   90.00
#
_symmetry.space_group_name_H-M   'P 1'
#
loop_
_entity.id
_entity.type
_entity.pdbx_description
1 polymer ?
#
loop_
_entity_poly.entity_id
_entity_poly.type
_entity_poly.pdbx_seq_one_letter_code
_entity_poly.pdbx_strand_id
1 'polypeptide(L)'
;MKSKRVEIEFYPYEFEALLANRMISDMGGKYLKSAEKRGDYVVLEIFIHEANDLAGWVAAEANHAKSEHESDLLNAACDAIELSI
;
A
#
# COMPACT_ATOMS: atom_id res chain seq x y z
N MET A 1 -12.42 16.95 13.73
CA MET A 1 -12.55 16.84 12.26
C MET A 1 -12.99 15.42 11.92
N LYS A 2 -13.99 15.22 11.06
CA LYS A 2 -14.31 13.86 10.57
C LYS A 2 -13.11 13.39 9.74
N SER A 3 -12.48 12.28 10.12
CA SER A 3 -11.36 11.70 9.36
C SER A 3 -11.83 11.34 7.96
N LYS A 4 -11.26 11.96 6.93
CA LYS A 4 -11.54 11.65 5.51
C LYS A 4 -11.01 10.26 5.21
N ARG A 5 -11.82 9.43 4.55
CA ARG A 5 -11.44 8.10 4.05
C ARG A 5 -11.15 8.19 2.55
N VAL A 6 -10.25 7.32 2.08
CA VAL A 6 -9.84 7.16 0.69
C VAL A 6 -9.95 5.70 0.30
N GLU A 7 -10.21 5.45 -0.98
CA GLU A 7 -10.12 4.11 -1.57
C GLU A 7 -8.85 4.07 -2.42
N ILE A 8 -8.02 3.06 -2.18
CA ILE A 8 -6.80 2.82 -2.93
C ILE A 8 -7.01 1.54 -3.72
N GLU A 9 -6.90 1.65 -5.04
CA GLU A 9 -6.98 0.50 -5.95
C GLU A 9 -5.58 0.02 -6.25
N PHE A 10 -5.31 -1.24 -5.94
CA PHE A 10 -4.07 -1.92 -6.27
C PHE A 10 -4.35 -2.98 -7.33
N TYR A 11 -3.44 -3.13 -8.30
CA TYR A 11 -3.34 -4.38 -9.00
C TYR A 11 -2.94 -5.50 -8.01
N PRO A 12 -3.31 -6.77 -8.27
CA PRO A 12 -3.01 -7.86 -7.36
C PRO A 12 -1.51 -7.97 -7.02
N TYR A 13 -0.62 -7.74 -7.99
CA TYR A 13 0.83 -7.81 -7.77
C TYR A 13 1.36 -6.67 -6.87
N GLU A 14 0.76 -5.49 -6.92
CA GLU A 14 1.12 -4.35 -6.05
C GLU A 14 0.74 -4.67 -4.61
N PHE A 15 -0.48 -5.17 -4.43
CA PHE A 15 -0.97 -5.54 -3.10
C PHE A 15 -0.19 -6.72 -2.52
N GLU A 16 0.17 -7.71 -3.34
CA GLU A 16 1.02 -8.83 -2.94
C GLU A 16 2.42 -8.36 -2.52
N ALA A 17 3.00 -7.35 -3.17
CA ALA A 17 4.27 -6.77 -2.77
C ALA A 17 4.21 -6.14 -1.37
N LEU A 18 3.11 -5.45 -1.04
CA LEU A 18 2.87 -4.90 0.30
C LEU A 18 2.79 -6.00 1.36
N LEU A 19 2.14 -7.14 1.05
CA LEU A 19 2.03 -8.28 1.96
C LEU A 19 3.35 -9.06 2.10
N ALA A 20 4.14 -9.13 1.03
CA ALA A 20 5.41 -9.84 1.00
C ALA A 20 6.51 -9.11 1.79
N ASN A 21 6.45 -7.78 1.85
CA ASN A 21 7.34 -7.00 2.68
C ASN A 21 6.90 -7.04 4.14
N ARG A 22 7.76 -7.61 5.00
CA ARG A 22 7.46 -7.81 6.42
C ARG A 22 7.22 -6.51 7.18
N MET A 23 8.00 -5.47 6.91
CA MET A 23 7.87 -4.18 7.61
C MET A 23 6.51 -3.56 7.30
N ILE A 24 6.14 -3.49 6.01
CA ILE A 24 4.85 -2.97 5.57
C ILE A 24 3.70 -3.83 6.10
N SER A 25 3.80 -5.16 6.04
CA SER A 25 2.77 -6.05 6.56
C SER A 25 2.59 -5.92 8.08
N ASP A 26 3.65 -5.71 8.86
CA ASP A 26 3.56 -5.55 10.31
C ASP A 26 2.96 -4.19 10.69
N MET A 27 3.40 -3.12 10.02
CA MET A 27 2.95 -1.75 10.29
C MET A 27 1.54 -1.46 9.73
N GLY A 28 1.23 -1.96 8.53
CA GLY A 28 -0.07 -1.82 7.86
C GLY A 28 -1.07 -2.94 8.17
N GLY A 29 -0.67 -3.94 8.96
CA GLY A 29 -1.39 -5.22 9.10
C GLY A 29 -2.82 -5.15 9.61
N LYS A 30 -3.25 -4.06 10.26
CA LYS A 30 -4.65 -3.90 10.68
C LYS A 30 -5.57 -3.54 9.51
N TYR A 31 -5.13 -2.68 8.60
CA TYR A 31 -5.96 -2.22 7.50
C TYR A 31 -5.68 -2.97 6.19
N LEU A 32 -4.47 -3.50 5.97
CA LEU A 32 -4.22 -4.39 4.82
C LEU A 32 -5.15 -5.62 4.85
N LYS A 33 -5.54 -6.08 6.04
CA LYS A 33 -6.51 -7.19 6.20
C LYS A 33 -7.95 -6.84 5.84
N SER A 34 -8.30 -5.55 5.75
CA SER A 34 -9.62 -5.11 5.30
C SER A 34 -9.69 -4.84 3.81
N ALA A 35 -8.62 -5.13 3.06
CA ALA A 35 -8.65 -5.00 1.61
C ALA A 35 -9.58 -6.06 1.00
N GLU A 36 -10.34 -5.67 0.00
CA GLU A 36 -11.31 -6.52 -0.67
C GLU A 36 -11.03 -6.60 -2.17
N LYS A 37 -11.20 -7.78 -2.77
CA LYS A 37 -11.11 -7.92 -4.21
C LYS A 37 -12.36 -7.33 -4.88
N ARG A 38 -12.18 -6.37 -5.78
CA ARG A 38 -13.26 -5.80 -6.61
C ARG A 38 -12.86 -5.86 -8.09
N GLY A 39 -13.40 -6.84 -8.80
CA GLY A 39 -13.03 -7.09 -10.20
C GLY A 39 -11.56 -7.48 -10.33
N ASP A 40 -10.82 -6.69 -11.09
CA ASP A 40 -9.38 -6.89 -11.35
C ASP A 40 -8.47 -6.25 -10.29
N TYR A 41 -9.04 -5.48 -9.36
CA TYR A 41 -8.29 -4.76 -8.33
C TYR A 41 -8.48 -5.34 -6.93
N VAL A 42 -7.53 -5.04 -6.06
CA VAL A 42 -7.65 -5.15 -4.62
C VAL A 42 -7.83 -3.74 -4.07
N VAL A 43 -8.95 -3.50 -3.39
CA VAL A 43 -9.32 -2.17 -2.92
C VAL A 43 -9.13 -2.09 -1.41
N LEU A 44 -8.37 -1.09 -0.97
CA LEU A 44 -8.11 -0.79 0.42
C LEU A 44 -8.80 0.53 0.81
N GLU A 45 -9.77 0.47 1.71
CA GLU A 45 -10.45 1.66 2.23
C GLU A 45 -9.92 2.05 3.61
N ILE A 46 -9.17 3.16 3.67
CA ILE A 46 -8.48 3.62 4.89
C ILE A 46 -8.64 5.12 5.12
N PHE A 47 -8.28 5.60 6.30
CA PHE A 47 -8.22 7.03 6.56
C PHE A 47 -7.02 7.68 5.86
N ILE A 48 -7.15 8.94 5.47
CA ILE A 48 -6.08 9.67 4.76
C ILE A 48 -4.75 9.70 5.54
N HIS A 49 -4.78 9.75 6.87
CA HIS A 49 -3.55 9.70 7.67
C HIS A 49 -2.89 8.31 7.62
N GLU A 50 -3.69 7.23 7.62
CA GLU A 50 -3.18 5.87 7.46
C GLU A 50 -2.59 5.66 6.06
N ALA A 51 -3.18 6.28 5.03
CA ALA A 51 -2.63 6.27 3.67
C ALA A 51 -1.29 7.00 3.56
N ASN A 52 -1.15 8.15 4.23
CA ASN A 52 0.14 8.86 4.30
C ASN A 52 1.20 8.04 5.05
N ASP A 53 0.84 7.40 6.18
CA ASP A 53 1.75 6.52 6.91
C ASP A 53 2.18 5.32 6.05
N LEU A 54 1.23 4.70 5.34
CA LEU A 54 1.50 3.60 4.41
C LEU A 54 2.46 4.03 3.30
N ALA A 55 2.20 5.15 2.63
CA ALA A 55 3.09 5.69 1.58
C ALA A 55 4.52 5.88 2.12
N GLY A 56 4.66 6.44 3.32
CA GLY A 56 5.97 6.63 3.95
C GLY A 56 6.72 5.32 4.20
N TRP A 57 6.03 4.28 4.67
CA TRP A 57 6.64 2.95 4.86
C TRP A 57 7.02 2.29 3.54
N VAL A 58 6.14 2.36 2.54
CA VAL A 58 6.38 1.77 1.22
C VAL A 58 7.57 2.44 0.55
N ALA A 59 7.63 3.78 0.56
CA ALA A 59 8.76 4.53 0.01
C ALA A 59 10.08 4.20 0.73
N ALA A 60 10.06 4.05 2.06
CA ALA A 60 11.24 3.67 2.82
C ALA A 60 11.74 2.27 2.43
N GLU A 61 10.85 1.29 2.31
CA GLU A 61 11.22 -0.08 1.93
C GLU A 61 11.63 -0.18 0.46
N ALA A 62 11.00 0.56 -0.45
CA ALA A 62 11.41 0.61 -1.85
C ALA A 62 12.85 1.09 -2.02
N ASN A 63 13.26 2.08 -1.23
CA ASN A 63 14.63 2.61 -1.19
C ASN A 63 15.65 1.63 -0.57
N HIS A 64 15.18 0.70 0.27
CA HIS A 64 16.00 -0.31 0.94
C HIS A 64 15.85 -1.73 0.35
N ALA A 65 15.11 -1.85 -0.75
CA ALA A 65 14.86 -3.11 -1.43
C ALA A 65 16.17 -3.82 -1.82
N LYS A 66 16.18 -5.15 -1.72
CA LYS A 66 17.38 -5.96 -1.99
C LYS A 66 17.59 -6.25 -3.47
N SER A 67 16.59 -5.93 -4.29
CA SER A 67 16.61 -6.10 -5.73
C SER A 67 15.85 -4.98 -6.42
N GLU A 68 16.23 -4.70 -7.66
CA GLU A 68 15.52 -3.76 -8.53
C GLU A 68 14.05 -4.15 -8.69
N HIS A 69 13.77 -5.44 -8.91
CA HIS A 69 12.40 -5.93 -9.05
C HIS A 69 11.53 -5.67 -7.81
N GLU A 70 12.06 -5.88 -6.60
CA GLU A 70 11.35 -5.57 -5.36
C GLU A 70 11.13 -4.05 -5.21
N SER A 71 12.13 -3.24 -5.57
CA SER A 71 12.00 -1.78 -5.57
C SER A 71 10.89 -1.32 -6.53
N ASP A 72 10.85 -1.85 -7.75
CA ASP A 72 9.85 -1.52 -8.76
C ASP A 72 8.42 -1.85 -8.31
N LEU A 73 8.23 -3.04 -7.71
CA LEU A 73 6.92 -3.44 -7.19
C LEU A 73 6.45 -2.55 -6.05
N LEU A 74 7.34 -2.18 -5.13
CA LEU A 74 7.03 -1.29 -4.02
C LEU A 74 6.79 0.14 -4.49
N ASN A 75 7.55 0.63 -5.47
CA ASN A 75 7.32 1.94 -6.08
C ASN A 75 5.96 2.01 -6.78
N ALA A 76 5.58 0.98 -7.54
CA ALA A 76 4.25 0.90 -8.16
C ALA A 76 3.11 0.94 -7.11
N ALA A 77 3.27 0.21 -6.01
CA ALA A 77 2.32 0.28 -4.90
C ALA A 77 2.30 1.66 -4.22
N CYS A 78 3.46 2.33 -4.11
CA CYS A 78 3.57 3.69 -3.58
C CYS A 78 2.81 4.69 -4.44
N ASP A 79 2.99 4.63 -5.77
CA ASP A 79 2.30 5.49 -6.73
C ASP A 79 0.77 5.35 -6.61
N ALA A 80 0.26 4.13 -6.46
CA ALA A 80 -1.18 3.89 -6.28
C ALA A 80 -1.73 4.58 -5.01
N ILE A 81 -0.95 4.55 -3.91
CA ILE A 81 -1.32 5.21 -2.65
C ILE A 81 -1.31 6.74 -2.82
N GLU A 82 -0.25 7.28 -3.42
CA GLU A 82 -0.08 8.73 -3.59
C GLU A 82 -1.12 9.35 -4.53
N LEU A 83 -1.55 8.62 -5.56
CA LEU A 83 -2.64 9.06 -6.45
C LEU A 83 -4.01 9.13 -5.76
N SER A 84 -4.15 8.49 -4.59
CA SER A 84 -5.42 8.32 -3.88
C SER A 84 -5.62 9.30 -2.72
N ILE A 85 -4.63 10.15 -2.39
CA ILE A 85 -4.64 11.08 -1.24
C ILE A 85 -4.80 12.56 -1.66
#